data_AF-A0A946EP00-F1
#
_entry.id   AF-A0A946EP00-F1
#
_cell.length_a   1.000
_cell.length_b   1.000
_cell.length_c   1.000
_cell.angle_alpha   90.00
_cell.angle_beta   90.00
_cell.angle_gamma   90.00
#
_symmetry.space_group_name_H-M   'P 1'
#
loop_
_entity.id
_entity.type
_entity.pdbx_description
1 polymer ?
#
loop_
_entity_poly.entity_id
_entity_poly.type
_entity_poly.pdbx_seq_one_letter_code
_entity_poly.pdbx_strand_id
1 'polypeptide(L)'
;MITVTTPAARSIACGILFWVLLGSASPVVAADLRIELVEEGWGNATLADVHAVLLSAAEPLWQAAGSPQLPLIRVEPSGGPIVLHRRGPDGAIRVRLAVQGRRWAQMAYQFGHEMGHILCGFDEDPDPHHWLEEAACEAASIFTLRQMAKRWKDHPPYPNWSSYAAHLQQYADDLVEKGTLEKGIHFKKWRLEHQSQLQQNPQDRDLLRVVAVQWLPLLEKYPATWRALRYLNHGVPEPEERLSKTLQRWELNCPEKDRIQVSRVRKLLGVQ
;
A
#
# COMPACT_ATOMS: atom_id res chain seq x y z
N MET A 1 -33.03 -88.69 9.87
CA MET A 1 -31.95 -88.32 8.94
C MET A 1 -32.55 -87.36 7.93
N ILE A 2 -31.82 -86.30 7.55
CA ILE A 2 -32.17 -85.18 6.65
C ILE A 2 -32.13 -83.84 7.42
N THR A 3 -30.94 -83.26 7.33
CA THR A 3 -30.53 -81.90 7.63
C THR A 3 -31.26 -80.88 6.76
N VAL A 4 -31.83 -79.85 7.39
CA VAL A 4 -32.32 -78.64 6.71
C VAL A 4 -31.23 -77.58 6.82
N THR A 5 -30.61 -77.24 5.68
CA THR A 5 -29.67 -76.13 5.52
C THR A 5 -30.41 -74.92 4.95
N THR A 6 -30.56 -73.86 5.74
CA THR A 6 -30.95 -72.51 5.29
C THR A 6 -29.72 -71.73 4.78
N PRO A 7 -29.81 -70.97 3.68
CA PRO A 7 -28.69 -70.21 3.14
C PRO A 7 -28.45 -68.87 3.84
N ALA A 8 -27.20 -68.43 3.75
CA ALA A 8 -26.58 -67.31 4.44
C ALA A 8 -27.16 -65.92 4.11
N ALA A 9 -27.24 -65.09 5.14
CA ALA A 9 -27.47 -63.65 5.05
C ALA A 9 -26.24 -62.94 4.48
N ARG A 10 -26.45 -62.13 3.43
CA ARG A 10 -25.46 -61.17 2.94
C ARG A 10 -25.53 -59.89 3.78
N SER A 11 -24.49 -59.61 4.54
CA SER A 11 -24.27 -58.32 5.19
C SER A 11 -24.11 -57.21 4.14
N ILE A 12 -24.98 -56.20 4.19
CA ILE A 12 -24.78 -54.92 3.51
C ILE A 12 -24.01 -54.03 4.49
N ALA A 13 -22.71 -53.89 4.27
CA ALA A 13 -21.91 -52.89 4.95
C ALA A 13 -22.20 -51.52 4.31
N CYS A 14 -22.95 -50.67 4.99
CA CYS A 14 -23.04 -49.24 4.68
C CYS A 14 -21.69 -48.59 5.01
N GLY A 15 -20.83 -48.46 4.00
CA GLY A 15 -19.64 -47.63 4.07
C GLY A 15 -20.04 -46.16 4.16
N ILE A 16 -19.86 -45.54 5.33
CA ILE A 16 -19.92 -44.10 5.51
C ILE A 16 -18.65 -43.52 4.88
N LEU A 17 -18.77 -42.98 3.66
CA LEU A 17 -17.72 -42.14 3.08
C LEU A 17 -17.67 -40.81 3.85
N PHE A 18 -16.67 -40.66 4.71
CA PHE A 18 -16.24 -39.37 5.22
C PHE A 18 -15.65 -38.56 4.05
N TRP A 19 -16.45 -37.68 3.46
CA TRP A 19 -15.93 -36.60 2.64
C TRP A 19 -15.23 -35.61 3.58
N VAL A 20 -13.91 -35.74 3.69
CA VAL A 20 -13.08 -34.65 4.22
C VAL A 20 -13.17 -33.53 3.20
N LEU A 21 -14.04 -32.55 3.48
CA LEU A 21 -14.01 -31.24 2.83
C LEU A 21 -12.68 -30.58 3.18
N LEU A 22 -11.65 -30.87 2.38
CA LEU A 22 -10.52 -29.98 2.22
C LEU A 22 -11.08 -28.69 1.60
N GLY A 23 -11.56 -27.80 2.47
CA GLY A 23 -11.81 -26.42 2.10
C GLY A 23 -10.49 -25.84 1.68
N SER A 24 -10.21 -25.87 0.37
CA SER A 24 -9.30 -24.91 -0.22
C SER A 24 -9.92 -23.55 0.09
N ALA A 25 -9.37 -22.85 1.07
CA ALA A 25 -9.64 -21.44 1.24
C ALA A 25 -9.20 -20.78 -0.07
N SER A 26 -10.15 -20.58 -0.99
CA SER A 26 -9.96 -19.65 -2.09
C SER A 26 -9.59 -18.33 -1.44
N PRO A 27 -8.42 -17.75 -1.74
CA PRO A 27 -8.15 -16.42 -1.25
C PRO A 27 -9.27 -15.54 -1.81
N VAL A 28 -9.95 -14.81 -0.94
CA VAL A 28 -10.81 -13.70 -1.35
C VAL A 28 -9.86 -12.64 -1.92
N VAL A 29 -9.42 -12.85 -3.16
CA VAL A 29 -8.59 -11.92 -3.90
C VAL A 29 -9.53 -10.85 -4.41
N ALA A 30 -9.38 -9.64 -3.87
CA ALA A 30 -9.34 -8.39 -4.63
C ALA A 30 -10.17 -8.30 -5.94
N ALA A 31 -11.45 -8.69 -5.96
CA ALA A 31 -12.27 -8.61 -7.17
C ALA A 31 -12.37 -7.17 -7.74
N ASP A 32 -12.10 -6.17 -6.91
CA ASP A 32 -12.19 -4.76 -7.26
C ASP A 32 -10.84 -4.07 -7.58
N LEU A 33 -9.70 -4.60 -7.11
CA LEU A 33 -8.38 -4.00 -7.40
C LEU A 33 -7.82 -4.62 -8.69
N ARG A 34 -7.89 -3.86 -9.78
CA ARG A 34 -7.47 -4.32 -11.11
C ARG A 34 -6.17 -3.64 -11.52
N ILE A 35 -5.14 -4.44 -11.78
CA ILE A 35 -3.82 -4.01 -12.24
C ILE A 35 -3.55 -4.68 -13.59
N GLU A 36 -3.20 -3.88 -14.59
CA GLU A 36 -2.82 -4.37 -15.93
C GLU A 36 -1.41 -3.87 -16.25
N LEU A 37 -0.60 -4.74 -16.83
CA LEU A 37 0.75 -4.41 -17.25
C LEU A 37 0.76 -4.18 -18.76
N VAL A 38 1.58 -3.24 -19.23
CA VAL A 38 1.97 -3.26 -20.64
C VAL A 38 2.78 -4.51 -20.97
N GLU A 39 2.67 -4.99 -22.20
CA GLU A 39 3.20 -6.30 -22.62
C GLU A 39 4.74 -6.38 -22.61
N GLU A 40 5.43 -5.25 -22.80
CA GLU A 40 6.88 -5.19 -23.02
C GLU A 40 7.60 -4.26 -22.05
N GLY A 41 8.94 -4.35 -22.02
CA GLY A 41 9.82 -3.44 -21.26
C GLY A 41 10.17 -3.88 -19.84
N TRP A 42 9.71 -5.06 -19.38
CA TRP A 42 9.97 -5.58 -18.03
C TRP A 42 11.32 -6.32 -17.89
N GLY A 43 12.21 -6.25 -18.89
CA GLY A 43 13.51 -6.91 -18.88
C GLY A 43 13.39 -8.43 -18.84
N ASN A 44 14.06 -9.09 -17.88
CA ASN A 44 14.06 -10.54 -17.72
C ASN A 44 13.01 -11.07 -16.72
N ALA A 45 12.06 -10.22 -16.31
CA ALA A 45 10.92 -10.61 -15.50
C ALA A 45 9.75 -11.06 -16.39
N THR A 46 9.01 -12.08 -15.96
CA THR A 46 7.77 -12.44 -16.63
C THR A 46 6.64 -11.48 -16.21
N LEU A 47 5.64 -11.27 -17.06
CA LEU A 47 4.47 -10.46 -16.70
C LEU A 47 3.75 -11.00 -15.46
N ALA A 48 3.67 -12.34 -15.31
CA ALA A 48 3.07 -12.97 -14.14
C ALA A 48 3.83 -12.63 -12.84
N ASP A 49 5.17 -12.65 -12.88
CA ASP A 49 6.01 -12.28 -11.74
C ASP A 49 5.82 -10.81 -11.35
N VAL A 50 5.86 -9.92 -12.35
CA VAL A 50 5.63 -8.47 -12.14
C VAL A 50 4.25 -8.25 -11.54
N HIS A 51 3.21 -8.85 -12.12
CA HIS A 51 1.84 -8.70 -11.63
C HIS A 51 1.70 -9.19 -10.19
N ALA A 52 2.32 -10.33 -9.84
CA ALA A 52 2.34 -10.85 -8.48
C ALA A 52 3.02 -9.89 -7.48
N VAL A 53 4.10 -9.22 -7.90
CA VAL A 53 4.79 -8.19 -7.09
C VAL A 53 3.90 -6.97 -6.90
N LEU A 54 3.33 -6.42 -7.97
CA LEU A 54 2.49 -5.22 -7.90
C LEU A 54 1.22 -5.46 -7.08
N LEU A 55 0.59 -6.63 -7.23
CA LEU A 55 -0.57 -7.01 -6.43
C LEU A 55 -0.20 -7.18 -4.95
N SER A 56 0.93 -7.84 -4.65
CA SER A 56 1.45 -7.97 -3.28
C SER A 56 1.75 -6.61 -2.64
N ALA A 57 2.17 -5.65 -3.46
CA ALA A 57 2.48 -4.30 -3.02
C ALA A 57 1.21 -3.47 -2.73
N ALA A 58 0.25 -3.46 -3.65
CA ALA A 58 -0.94 -2.62 -3.51
C ALA A 58 -2.00 -3.18 -2.55
N GLU A 59 -2.21 -4.50 -2.48
CA GLU A 59 -3.34 -5.09 -1.76
C GLU A 59 -3.39 -4.70 -0.27
N PRO A 60 -2.30 -4.80 0.53
CA PRO A 60 -2.36 -4.46 1.95
C PRO A 60 -2.69 -2.98 2.20
N LEU A 61 -2.14 -2.10 1.36
CA LEU A 61 -2.36 -0.65 1.45
C LEU A 61 -3.79 -0.29 1.03
N TRP A 62 -4.27 -0.86 -0.08
CA TRP A 62 -5.64 -0.72 -0.56
C TRP A 62 -6.68 -1.18 0.48
N GLN A 63 -6.46 -2.34 1.10
CA GLN A 63 -7.31 -2.86 2.18
C GLN A 63 -7.28 -1.93 3.40
N ALA A 64 -6.10 -1.44 3.81
CA ALA A 64 -5.98 -0.52 4.93
C ALA A 64 -6.72 0.81 4.67
N ALA A 65 -6.72 1.29 3.42
CA ALA A 65 -7.48 2.46 2.98
C ALA A 65 -9.01 2.23 2.89
N GLY A 66 -9.49 1.04 3.25
CA GLY A 66 -10.89 0.66 3.26
C GLY A 66 -11.41 0.14 1.92
N SER A 67 -10.52 -0.44 1.11
CA SER A 67 -10.85 -1.07 -0.18
C SER A 67 -11.71 -0.20 -1.10
N PRO A 68 -11.29 1.04 -1.39
CA PRO A 68 -12.05 1.90 -2.30
C PRO A 68 -12.20 1.24 -3.67
N GLN A 69 -13.33 1.51 -4.32
CA GLN A 69 -13.45 1.22 -5.74
C GLN A 69 -12.48 2.11 -6.51
N LEU A 70 -11.63 1.50 -7.32
CA LEU A 70 -10.65 2.20 -8.15
C LEU A 70 -10.89 1.87 -9.63
N PRO A 71 -10.62 2.81 -10.56
CA PRO A 71 -10.46 2.48 -11.95
C PRO A 71 -9.34 1.45 -12.16
N LEU A 72 -9.27 0.87 -13.36
CA LEU A 72 -8.13 0.04 -13.75
C LEU A 72 -6.81 0.81 -13.58
N ILE A 73 -5.80 0.18 -12.99
CA ILE A 73 -4.45 0.73 -12.86
C ILE A 73 -3.58 0.06 -13.92
N ARG A 74 -3.14 0.82 -14.93
CA ARG A 74 -2.26 0.35 -15.99
C ARG A 74 -0.82 0.78 -15.70
N VAL A 75 0.11 -0.17 -15.65
CA VAL A 75 1.48 0.05 -15.18
C VAL A 75 2.50 -0.17 -16.31
N GLU A 76 3.47 0.74 -16.40
CA GLU A 76 4.54 0.77 -17.41
C GLU A 76 5.93 0.80 -16.74
N PRO A 77 6.96 0.10 -17.26
CA PRO A 77 8.26 -0.06 -16.60
C PRO A 77 9.26 1.10 -16.81
N SER A 78 8.89 2.13 -17.60
CA SER A 78 9.80 3.24 -17.94
C SER A 78 9.12 4.61 -17.95
N GLY A 79 9.94 5.65 -17.76
CA GLY A 79 9.50 7.05 -17.71
C GLY A 79 9.44 7.68 -16.32
N GLY A 80 10.02 7.03 -15.30
CA GLY A 80 10.05 7.51 -13.91
C GLY A 80 8.95 6.87 -13.06
N PRO A 81 9.13 6.71 -11.72
CA PRO A 81 7.98 6.47 -10.85
C PRO A 81 7.10 7.71 -10.88
N ILE A 82 5.90 7.58 -11.48
CA ILE A 82 4.93 8.66 -11.55
C ILE A 82 3.53 8.11 -11.86
N VAL A 83 2.53 8.56 -11.09
CA VAL A 83 1.13 8.47 -11.48
C VAL A 83 0.84 9.57 -12.47
N LEU A 84 0.44 9.20 -13.69
CA LEU A 84 0.04 10.17 -14.69
C LEU A 84 -1.36 10.67 -14.36
N HIS A 85 -1.48 11.99 -14.20
CA HIS A 85 -2.77 12.64 -13.99
C HIS A 85 -3.73 12.39 -15.16
N ARG A 86 -3.21 12.47 -16.39
CA ARG A 86 -3.98 12.14 -17.59
C ARG A 86 -4.35 10.65 -17.58
N ARG A 87 -5.65 10.40 -17.41
CA ARG A 87 -6.27 9.08 -17.55
C ARG A 87 -6.10 8.51 -18.96
N GLY A 88 -6.10 7.18 -19.06
CA GLY A 88 -6.25 6.48 -20.33
C GLY A 88 -7.60 6.81 -21.00
N PRO A 89 -7.76 6.55 -22.31
CA PRO A 89 -9.03 6.75 -23.02
C PRO A 89 -10.21 5.99 -22.41
N ASP A 90 -9.92 4.90 -21.70
CA ASP A 90 -10.84 4.02 -20.95
C ASP A 90 -11.08 4.47 -19.49
N GLY A 91 -10.52 5.61 -19.08
CA GLY A 91 -10.57 6.09 -17.70
C GLY A 91 -9.56 5.43 -16.76
N ALA A 92 -8.66 4.57 -17.28
CA ALA A 92 -7.65 3.91 -16.47
C ALA A 92 -6.65 4.93 -15.87
N ILE A 93 -6.23 4.66 -14.63
CA ILE A 93 -5.09 5.31 -14.01
C ILE A 93 -3.83 4.76 -14.68
N ARG A 94 -2.90 5.62 -15.08
CA ARG A 94 -1.62 5.18 -15.64
C ARG A 94 -0.52 5.44 -14.64
N VAL A 95 0.27 4.42 -14.37
CA VAL A 95 1.42 4.47 -13.47
C VAL A 95 2.66 4.11 -14.28
N ARG A 96 3.69 4.92 -14.21
CA ARG A 96 5.02 4.56 -14.70
C ARG A 96 5.90 4.24 -13.51
N LEU A 97 6.83 3.33 -13.73
CA LEU A 97 7.92 3.02 -12.83
C LEU A 97 9.25 3.31 -13.54
N ALA A 98 10.34 3.29 -12.78
CA ALA A 98 11.71 3.29 -13.28
C ALA A 98 12.43 2.02 -12.82
N VAL A 99 11.83 0.86 -13.08
CA VAL A 99 12.32 -0.43 -12.61
C VAL A 99 11.93 -1.53 -13.60
N GLN A 100 12.87 -2.42 -13.87
CA GLN A 100 12.70 -3.57 -14.75
C GLN A 100 13.49 -4.77 -14.23
N GLY A 101 13.19 -5.95 -14.76
CA GLY A 101 13.76 -7.22 -14.34
C GLY A 101 13.31 -7.61 -12.93
N ARG A 102 14.11 -8.45 -12.27
CA ARG A 102 13.74 -9.08 -10.99
C ARG A 102 14.05 -8.23 -9.74
N ARG A 103 13.96 -6.90 -9.86
CA ARG A 103 14.20 -5.95 -8.76
C ARG A 103 12.93 -5.76 -7.92
N TRP A 104 12.42 -6.84 -7.33
CA TRP A 104 11.09 -6.87 -6.68
C TRP A 104 10.93 -5.87 -5.54
N ALA A 105 11.94 -5.70 -4.69
CA ALA A 105 11.88 -4.74 -3.60
C ALA A 105 11.82 -3.28 -4.12
N GLN A 106 12.59 -2.93 -5.15
CA GLN A 106 12.54 -1.61 -5.77
C GLN A 106 11.20 -1.37 -6.48
N MET A 107 10.66 -2.40 -7.14
CA MET A 107 9.36 -2.34 -7.79
C MET A 107 8.22 -2.14 -6.80
N ALA A 108 8.24 -2.87 -5.69
CA ALA A 108 7.31 -2.71 -4.58
C ALA A 108 7.39 -1.31 -3.94
N TYR A 109 8.60 -0.80 -3.72
CA TYR A 109 8.82 0.54 -3.20
C TYR A 109 8.22 1.60 -4.14
N GLN A 110 8.59 1.60 -5.42
CA GLN A 110 8.09 2.59 -6.38
C GLN A 110 6.57 2.49 -6.55
N PHE A 111 6.03 1.29 -6.72
CA PHE A 111 4.58 1.13 -6.90
C PHE A 111 3.79 1.45 -5.63
N GLY A 112 4.35 1.19 -4.43
CA GLY A 112 3.77 1.61 -3.16
C GLY A 112 3.65 3.14 -3.05
N HIS A 113 4.66 3.88 -3.50
CA HIS A 113 4.64 5.35 -3.58
C HIS A 113 3.49 5.83 -4.46
N GLU A 114 3.43 5.30 -5.68
CA GLU A 114 2.41 5.66 -6.66
C GLU A 114 0.99 5.26 -6.22
N MET A 115 0.85 4.12 -5.53
CA MET A 115 -0.42 3.73 -4.92
C MET A 115 -0.84 4.69 -3.80
N GLY A 116 0.13 5.28 -3.08
CA GLY A 116 -0.11 6.38 -2.13
C GLY A 116 -0.81 7.56 -2.79
N HIS A 117 -0.26 8.04 -3.91
CA HIS A 117 -0.87 9.15 -4.69
C HIS A 117 -2.29 8.81 -5.15
N ILE A 118 -2.50 7.62 -5.71
CA ILE A 118 -3.84 7.15 -6.13
C ILE A 118 -4.83 7.21 -4.96
N LEU A 119 -4.41 6.77 -3.78
CA LEU A 119 -5.26 6.74 -2.61
C LEU A 119 -5.53 8.14 -2.07
N CYS A 120 -4.54 9.03 -2.04
CA CYS A 120 -4.70 10.43 -1.60
C CYS A 120 -5.62 11.27 -2.50
N GLY A 121 -5.97 10.75 -3.68
CA GLY A 121 -6.79 11.45 -4.67
C GLY A 121 -6.01 12.48 -5.48
N PHE A 122 -4.68 12.31 -5.58
CA PHE A 122 -3.68 13.08 -6.36
C PHE A 122 -4.23 14.30 -7.13
N ASP A 123 -3.79 15.49 -6.74
CA ASP A 123 -4.16 16.76 -7.38
C ASP A 123 -3.00 17.28 -8.26
N GLU A 124 -3.31 18.00 -9.35
CA GLU A 124 -2.32 18.63 -10.25
C GLU A 124 -1.79 19.95 -9.68
N ASP A 125 -2.50 20.55 -8.72
CA ASP A 125 -2.21 21.91 -8.29
C ASP A 125 -1.03 21.98 -7.30
N PRO A 126 -0.06 22.89 -7.53
CA PRO A 126 1.07 23.10 -6.64
C PRO A 126 0.61 23.77 -5.33
N ASP A 127 0.17 22.96 -4.37
CA ASP A 127 -0.07 23.35 -2.98
C ASP A 127 1.28 23.44 -2.25
N PRO A 128 1.59 24.53 -1.51
CA PRO A 128 2.79 24.62 -0.67
C PRO A 128 2.92 23.49 0.36
N HIS A 129 1.86 22.72 0.63
CA HIS A 129 1.87 21.55 1.51
C HIS A 129 1.82 20.21 0.78
N HIS A 130 2.12 20.18 -0.53
CA HIS A 130 2.22 18.94 -1.31
C HIS A 130 3.21 17.92 -0.70
N TRP A 131 4.20 18.39 0.07
CA TRP A 131 5.10 17.53 0.85
C TRP A 131 4.37 16.60 1.84
N LEU A 132 3.14 16.93 2.27
CA LEU A 132 2.31 16.03 3.09
C LEU A 132 1.93 14.77 2.32
N GLU A 133 1.48 14.92 1.08
CA GLU A 133 1.13 13.79 0.22
C GLU A 133 2.37 12.97 -0.10
N GLU A 134 3.46 13.61 -0.51
CA GLU A 134 4.72 12.94 -0.82
C GLU A 134 5.29 12.18 0.39
N ALA A 135 5.18 12.73 1.61
CA ALA A 135 5.60 12.04 2.83
C ALA A 135 4.67 10.85 3.16
N ALA A 136 3.37 10.97 2.89
CA ALA A 136 2.43 9.85 3.01
C ALA A 136 2.74 8.74 1.98
N CYS A 137 3.14 9.11 0.76
CA CYS A 137 3.55 8.18 -0.29
C CYS A 137 4.88 7.48 0.04
N GLU A 138 5.86 8.19 0.60
CA GLU A 138 7.09 7.58 1.12
C GLU A 138 6.77 6.60 2.26
N ALA A 139 5.84 6.94 3.16
CA ALA A 139 5.38 6.03 4.21
C ALA A 139 4.63 4.81 3.62
N ALA A 140 3.87 4.99 2.54
CA ALA A 140 3.16 3.93 1.84
C ALA A 140 4.14 2.91 1.24
N SER A 141 5.27 3.37 0.70
CA SER A 141 6.35 2.52 0.22
C SER A 141 6.94 1.66 1.33
N ILE A 142 7.26 2.25 2.49
CA ILE A 142 7.82 1.52 3.64
C ILE A 142 6.80 0.52 4.20
N PHE A 143 5.55 0.96 4.39
CA PHE A 143 4.45 0.11 4.84
C PHE A 143 4.28 -1.10 3.91
N THR A 144 4.27 -0.87 2.61
CA THR A 144 4.15 -1.90 1.59
C THR A 144 5.25 -2.95 1.69
N LEU A 145 6.51 -2.51 1.76
CA LEU A 145 7.66 -3.40 1.90
C LEU A 145 7.55 -4.29 3.16
N ARG A 146 7.15 -3.71 4.30
CA ARG A 146 6.95 -4.45 5.56
C ARG A 146 5.81 -5.47 5.47
N GLN A 147 4.68 -5.07 4.87
CA GLN A 147 3.53 -5.96 4.70
C GLN A 147 3.85 -7.11 3.75
N MET A 148 4.57 -6.84 2.66
CA MET A 148 5.07 -7.86 1.75
C MET A 148 6.06 -8.79 2.44
N ALA A 149 7.05 -8.26 3.18
CA ALA A 149 8.03 -9.07 3.91
C ALA A 149 7.34 -10.02 4.89
N LYS A 150 6.40 -9.50 5.70
CA LYS A 150 5.62 -10.29 6.63
C LYS A 150 4.83 -11.40 5.92
N ARG A 151 4.13 -11.06 4.83
CA ARG A 151 3.28 -12.02 4.11
C ARG A 151 4.11 -13.05 3.36
N TRP A 152 5.14 -12.64 2.64
CA TRP A 152 5.95 -13.51 1.79
C TRP A 152 6.76 -14.53 2.59
N LYS A 153 7.05 -14.25 3.86
CA LYS A 153 7.68 -15.23 4.74
C LYS A 153 6.89 -16.56 4.77
N ASP A 154 5.57 -16.48 4.91
CA ASP A 154 4.70 -17.65 5.12
C ASP A 154 3.83 -17.98 3.88
N HIS A 155 3.45 -16.95 3.11
CA HIS A 155 2.52 -17.01 1.98
C HIS A 155 2.99 -16.14 0.79
N PRO A 156 4.16 -16.42 0.19
CA PRO A 156 4.60 -15.73 -1.01
C PRO A 156 3.73 -16.11 -2.23
N PRO A 157 3.71 -15.30 -3.30
CA PRO A 157 3.02 -15.65 -4.54
C PRO A 157 3.52 -16.97 -5.15
N TYR A 158 4.81 -17.23 -5.01
CA TYR A 158 5.45 -18.49 -5.38
C TYR A 158 6.24 -19.04 -4.20
N PRO A 159 6.13 -20.34 -3.85
CA PRO A 159 6.78 -20.90 -2.64
C PRO A 159 8.29 -20.62 -2.55
N ASN A 160 8.99 -20.63 -3.68
CA ASN A 160 10.44 -20.36 -3.75
C ASN A 160 10.82 -18.89 -3.49
N TRP A 161 9.86 -17.96 -3.36
CA TRP A 161 10.10 -16.55 -3.03
C TRP A 161 10.07 -16.26 -1.53
N SER A 162 9.76 -17.24 -0.67
CA SER A 162 9.71 -17.03 0.78
C SER A 162 11.02 -16.46 1.34
N SER A 163 12.17 -16.90 0.84
CA SER A 163 13.49 -16.37 1.23
C SER A 163 13.72 -14.91 0.83
N TYR A 164 12.98 -14.39 -0.16
CA TYR A 164 13.07 -12.99 -0.58
C TYR A 164 12.45 -12.04 0.45
N ALA A 165 11.61 -12.53 1.36
CA ALA A 165 11.01 -11.74 2.45
C ALA A 165 12.06 -10.97 3.27
N ALA A 166 13.23 -11.55 3.50
CA ALA A 166 14.31 -10.89 4.23
C ALA A 166 14.87 -9.66 3.48
N HIS A 167 14.93 -9.69 2.15
CA HIS A 167 15.39 -8.55 1.34
C HIS A 167 14.37 -7.40 1.35
N LEU A 168 13.07 -7.72 1.36
CA LEU A 168 12.00 -6.73 1.52
C LEU A 168 12.07 -6.06 2.88
N GLN A 169 12.25 -6.86 3.95
CA GLN A 169 12.39 -6.35 5.32
C GLN A 169 13.63 -5.46 5.45
N GLN A 170 14.79 -5.92 4.98
CA GLN A 170 16.03 -5.15 5.04
C GLN A 170 15.88 -3.80 4.32
N TYR A 171 15.25 -3.78 3.14
CA TYR A 171 15.07 -2.51 2.43
C TYR A 171 14.16 -1.55 3.20
N ALA A 172 13.08 -2.05 3.82
CA ALA A 172 12.24 -1.22 4.68
C ALA A 172 13.01 -0.70 5.91
N ASP A 173 13.85 -1.53 6.52
CA ASP A 173 14.64 -1.18 7.70
C ASP A 173 15.70 -0.12 7.37
N ASP A 174 16.39 -0.25 6.23
CA ASP A 174 17.35 0.75 5.75
C ASP A 174 16.68 2.13 5.52
N LEU A 175 15.45 2.14 5.00
CA LEU A 175 14.67 3.37 4.82
C LEU A 175 14.28 3.98 6.17
N VAL A 176 13.85 3.13 7.12
CA VAL A 176 13.49 3.58 8.46
C VAL A 176 14.69 4.13 9.21
N GLU A 177 15.85 3.49 9.11
CA GLU A 177 17.10 3.96 9.69
C GLU A 177 17.46 5.35 9.13
N LYS A 178 17.43 5.53 7.82
CA LYS A 178 17.71 6.82 7.15
C LYS A 178 16.75 7.95 7.54
N GLY A 179 15.49 7.64 7.87
CA GLY A 179 14.50 8.62 8.32
C GLY A 179 14.41 8.76 9.84
N THR A 180 15.17 7.97 10.60
CA THR A 180 15.14 8.05 12.06
C THR A 180 15.95 9.26 12.53
N LEU A 181 15.30 10.14 13.28
CA LEU A 181 15.96 11.30 13.90
C LEU A 181 16.99 10.85 14.94
N GLU A 182 18.07 11.62 15.04
CA GLU A 182 19.07 11.41 16.09
C GLU A 182 18.44 11.48 17.49
N LYS A 183 19.03 10.74 18.42
CA LYS A 183 18.53 10.65 19.79
C LYS A 183 18.47 12.05 20.44
N GLY A 184 17.29 12.41 20.95
CA GLY A 184 17.05 13.68 21.63
C GLY A 184 16.48 14.77 20.72
N ILE A 185 16.44 14.57 19.40
CA ILE A 185 15.74 15.47 18.49
C ILE A 185 14.24 15.15 18.51
N HIS A 186 13.42 16.12 18.91
CA HIS A 186 11.96 15.98 18.85
C HIS A 186 11.44 16.35 17.46
N PHE A 187 10.62 15.47 16.87
CA PHE A 187 10.08 15.67 15.51
C PHE A 187 9.41 17.03 15.29
N LYS A 188 8.63 17.53 16.27
CA LYS A 188 7.99 18.86 16.15
C LYS A 188 8.99 20.00 15.97
N LYS A 189 10.10 19.95 16.71
CA LYS A 189 11.18 20.94 16.61
C LYS A 189 11.87 20.82 15.25
N TRP A 190 12.24 19.59 14.87
CA TRP A 190 12.86 19.31 13.58
C TRP A 190 12.01 19.81 12.41
N ARG A 191 10.69 19.52 12.40
CA ARG A 191 9.78 19.96 11.33
C ARG A 191 9.70 21.48 11.25
N LEU A 192 9.67 22.19 12.38
CA LEU A 192 9.64 23.65 12.38
C LEU A 192 10.93 24.24 11.80
N GLU A 193 12.09 23.65 12.12
CA GLU A 193 13.39 24.06 11.57
C GLU A 193 13.50 23.79 10.06
N HIS A 194 12.87 22.73 9.56
CA HIS A 194 12.94 22.32 8.15
C HIS A 194 11.68 22.72 7.33
N GLN A 195 10.74 23.46 7.92
CA GLN A 195 9.45 23.77 7.29
C GLN A 195 9.61 24.49 5.95
N SER A 196 10.51 25.47 5.87
CA SER A 196 10.74 26.20 4.61
C SER A 196 11.29 25.28 3.51
N GLN A 197 12.14 24.31 3.87
CA GLN A 197 12.73 23.38 2.91
C GLN A 197 11.68 22.39 2.40
N LEU A 198 10.84 21.87 3.30
CA LEU A 198 9.70 21.00 2.94
C LEU A 198 8.74 21.69 1.95
N GLN A 199 8.47 23.00 2.15
CA GLN A 199 7.57 23.75 1.28
C GLN A 199 8.20 24.10 -0.07
N GLN A 200 9.50 24.40 -0.11
CA GLN A 200 10.19 24.79 -1.34
C GLN A 200 10.58 23.58 -2.20
N ASN A 201 10.90 22.45 -1.56
CA ASN A 201 11.35 21.22 -2.21
C ASN A 201 10.45 20.04 -1.79
N PRO A 202 9.17 20.00 -2.21
CA PRO A 202 8.22 19.02 -1.73
C PRO A 202 8.53 17.57 -2.15
N GLN A 203 9.54 17.37 -3.00
CA GLN A 203 10.01 16.07 -3.47
C GLN A 203 11.36 15.64 -2.85
N ASP A 204 11.94 16.42 -1.92
CA ASP A 204 13.20 16.07 -1.26
C ASP A 204 13.04 14.79 -0.43
N ARG A 205 13.53 13.68 -0.99
CA ARG A 205 13.31 12.34 -0.45
C ARG A 205 13.90 12.15 0.94
N ASP A 206 14.94 12.88 1.33
CA ASP A 206 15.56 12.71 2.64
C ASP A 206 14.73 13.42 3.72
N LEU A 207 14.25 14.64 3.44
CA LEU A 207 13.33 15.34 4.35
C LEU A 207 11.99 14.60 4.47
N LEU A 208 11.43 14.15 3.35
CA LEU A 208 10.17 13.41 3.33
C LEU A 208 10.27 12.10 4.09
N ARG A 209 11.41 11.39 4.00
CA ARG A 209 11.61 10.12 4.72
C ARG A 209 11.62 10.31 6.22
N VAL A 210 12.17 11.41 6.73
CA VAL A 210 12.06 11.74 8.15
C VAL A 210 10.60 11.89 8.56
N VAL A 211 9.80 12.65 7.80
CA VAL A 211 8.36 12.80 8.08
C VAL A 211 7.64 11.45 8.01
N ALA A 212 7.89 10.66 6.96
CA ALA A 212 7.30 9.36 6.72
C ALA A 212 7.56 8.39 7.88
N VAL A 213 8.80 8.31 8.37
CA VAL A 213 9.18 7.44 9.51
C VAL A 213 8.48 7.86 10.80
N GLN A 214 8.24 9.15 11.02
CA GLN A 214 7.52 9.64 12.20
C GLN A 214 6.00 9.40 12.09
N TRP A 215 5.47 9.35 10.87
CA TRP A 215 4.05 9.09 10.61
C TRP A 215 3.72 7.59 10.58
N LEU A 216 4.64 6.75 10.10
CA LEU A 216 4.46 5.31 9.91
C LEU A 216 3.86 4.58 11.12
N PRO A 217 4.28 4.81 12.38
CA PRO A 217 3.66 4.15 13.54
C PRO A 217 2.16 4.43 13.69
N LEU A 218 1.69 5.62 13.30
CA LEU A 218 0.27 5.96 13.33
C LEU A 218 -0.49 5.21 12.22
N LEU A 219 0.10 5.12 11.03
CA LEU A 219 -0.45 4.44 9.86
C LEU A 219 -0.56 2.91 10.09
N GLU A 220 0.46 2.31 10.69
CA GLU A 220 0.47 0.88 11.05
C GLU A 220 -0.48 0.55 12.20
N LYS A 221 -0.53 1.40 13.24
CA LYS A 221 -1.37 1.17 14.42
C LYS A 221 -2.85 1.37 14.14
N TYR A 222 -3.19 2.33 13.27
CA TYR A 222 -4.58 2.66 12.96
C TYR A 222 -4.78 2.66 11.43
N PRO A 223 -5.23 1.55 10.84
CA PRO A 223 -5.52 1.48 9.39
C PRO A 223 -6.49 2.57 8.91
N ALA A 224 -7.39 3.04 9.78
CA ALA A 224 -8.27 4.18 9.49
C ALA A 224 -7.51 5.46 9.07
N THR A 225 -6.23 5.60 9.43
CA THR A 225 -5.38 6.72 8.98
C THR A 225 -5.18 6.68 7.47
N TRP A 226 -4.98 5.50 6.88
CA TRP A 226 -4.93 5.34 5.42
C TRP A 226 -6.27 5.69 4.76
N ARG A 227 -7.39 5.35 5.39
CA ARG A 227 -8.71 5.73 4.89
C ARG A 227 -8.92 7.25 4.95
N ALA A 228 -8.45 7.92 6.01
CA ALA A 228 -8.51 9.36 6.13
C ALA A 228 -7.67 10.05 5.03
N LEU A 229 -6.47 9.53 4.73
CA LEU A 229 -5.59 10.06 3.68
C LEU A 229 -6.26 10.19 2.31
N ARG A 230 -7.31 9.40 2.04
CA ARG A 230 -8.10 9.51 0.81
C ARG A 230 -8.78 10.85 0.58
N TYR A 231 -8.86 11.67 1.61
CA TYR A 231 -9.48 12.98 1.57
C TYR A 231 -8.45 14.10 1.74
N LEU A 232 -7.15 13.79 1.72
CA LEU A 232 -6.06 14.76 1.93
C LEU A 232 -6.15 15.91 0.92
N ASN A 233 -6.34 15.58 -0.35
CA ASN A 233 -6.42 16.55 -1.45
C ASN A 233 -7.85 16.99 -1.78
N HIS A 234 -8.84 16.68 -0.93
CA HIS A 234 -10.22 17.07 -1.19
C HIS A 234 -10.50 18.52 -0.76
N GLY A 235 -11.35 19.19 -1.55
CA GLY A 235 -11.74 20.59 -1.35
C GLY A 235 -10.75 21.58 -1.95
N VAL A 236 -11.21 22.81 -2.18
CA VAL A 236 -10.42 23.84 -2.87
C VAL A 236 -9.43 24.50 -1.90
N PRO A 237 -8.11 24.49 -2.17
CA PRO A 237 -7.13 25.21 -1.37
C PRO A 237 -7.26 26.73 -1.54
N GLU A 238 -6.92 27.47 -0.48
CA GLU A 238 -6.75 28.94 -0.55
C GLU A 238 -5.34 29.28 -1.07
N PRO A 239 -5.15 30.40 -1.80
CA PRO A 239 -3.82 30.89 -2.11
C PRO A 239 -2.98 31.09 -0.84
N GLU A 240 -1.76 30.56 -0.81
CA GLU A 240 -0.86 30.64 0.34
C GLU A 240 -1.44 30.04 1.64
N GLU A 241 -2.28 29.00 1.50
CA GLU A 241 -2.91 28.31 2.62
C GLU A 241 -1.85 27.94 3.69
N ARG A 242 -2.16 28.20 4.97
CA ARG A 242 -1.31 27.76 6.08
C ARG A 242 -1.53 26.28 6.34
N LEU A 243 -0.50 25.58 6.81
CA LEU A 243 -0.58 24.15 7.13
C LEU A 243 -1.79 23.81 8.04
N SER A 244 -2.11 24.66 9.02
CA SER A 244 -3.27 24.49 9.90
C SER A 244 -4.61 24.50 9.17
N LYS A 245 -4.70 25.27 8.07
CA LYS A 245 -5.87 25.37 7.20
C LYS A 245 -5.95 24.17 6.26
N THR A 246 -4.83 23.73 5.68
CA THR A 246 -4.77 22.49 4.90
C THR A 246 -5.23 21.28 5.72
N LEU A 247 -4.72 21.13 6.95
CA LEU A 247 -5.15 20.04 7.84
C LEU A 247 -6.60 20.19 8.29
N GLN A 248 -7.13 21.42 8.37
CA GLN A 248 -8.55 21.66 8.69
C GLN A 248 -9.43 21.27 7.50
N ARG A 249 -9.04 21.64 6.27
CA ARG A 249 -9.70 21.25 5.02
C ARG A 249 -9.74 19.74 4.88
N TRP A 250 -8.61 19.06 5.10
CA TRP A 250 -8.56 17.60 5.11
C TRP A 250 -9.53 16.98 6.15
N GLU A 251 -9.53 17.48 7.39
CA GLU A 251 -10.41 17.00 8.45
C GLU A 251 -11.90 17.20 8.14
N LEU A 252 -12.28 18.34 7.55
CA LEU A 252 -13.67 18.64 7.20
C LEU A 252 -14.19 17.75 6.06
N ASN A 253 -13.33 17.44 5.08
CA ASN A 253 -13.65 16.55 3.97
C ASN A 253 -13.60 15.06 4.35
N CYS A 254 -12.93 14.70 5.46
CA CYS A 254 -12.95 13.34 5.98
C CYS A 254 -14.34 12.93 6.50
N PRO A 255 -14.74 11.65 6.30
CA PRO A 255 -15.87 11.06 7.00
C PRO A 255 -15.73 11.21 8.51
N GLU A 256 -16.84 11.49 9.21
CA GLU A 256 -16.83 11.81 10.64
C GLU A 256 -16.07 10.78 11.49
N LYS A 257 -16.26 9.49 11.21
CA LYS A 257 -15.58 8.37 11.89
C LYS A 257 -14.05 8.38 11.76
N ASP A 258 -13.51 9.04 10.74
CA ASP A 258 -12.08 9.06 10.40
C ASP A 258 -11.40 10.38 10.77
N ARG A 259 -12.15 11.44 11.11
CA ARG A 259 -11.62 12.76 11.49
C ARG A 259 -10.61 12.69 12.63
N ILE A 260 -10.84 11.81 13.60
CA ILE A 260 -9.91 11.58 14.73
C ILE A 260 -8.51 11.18 14.26
N GLN A 261 -8.37 10.56 13.07
CA GLN A 261 -7.06 10.23 12.52
C GLN A 261 -6.34 11.49 12.03
N VAL A 262 -7.06 12.42 11.40
CA VAL A 262 -6.52 13.73 11.02
C VAL A 262 -6.08 14.51 12.24
N SER A 263 -6.88 14.52 13.32
CA SER A 263 -6.48 15.19 14.57
C SER A 263 -5.23 14.56 15.20
N ARG A 264 -5.00 13.24 15.06
CA ARG A 264 -3.75 12.59 15.47
C ARG A 264 -2.56 13.05 14.63
N VAL A 265 -2.74 13.21 13.32
CA VAL A 265 -1.70 13.75 12.42
C VAL A 265 -1.40 15.22 12.73
N ARG A 266 -2.41 16.05 12.97
CA ARG A 266 -2.23 17.44 13.47
C ARG A 266 -1.34 17.47 14.72
N LYS A 267 -1.66 16.61 15.70
CA LYS A 267 -0.88 16.49 16.94
C LYS A 267 0.56 16.04 16.69
N LEU A 268 0.78 15.08 15.78
CA LEU A 268 2.10 14.60 15.37
C LEU A 268 2.93 15.75 14.76
N LEU A 269 2.35 16.49 13.81
CA LEU A 269 2.96 17.63 13.15
C LEU A 269 3.13 18.86 14.07
N GLY A 270 2.50 18.85 15.24
CA GLY A 270 2.56 19.97 16.18
C GLY A 270 1.77 21.18 15.70
N VAL A 271 0.72 20.95 14.92
CA VAL A 271 -0.21 21.97 14.43
C VAL A 271 -1.47 21.90 15.28
N GLN A 272 -1.89 23.05 15.82
CA GLN A 272 -3.14 23.18 16.56
C GLN A 272 -4.28 23.40 15.57
#